data_AF-A0A1G3QRU3-F1
#
_entry.id   AF-A0A1G3QRU3-F1
#
_cell.length_a   1.000
_cell.length_b   1.000
_cell.length_c   1.000
_cell.angle_alpha   90.00
_cell.angle_beta   90.00
_cell.angle_gamma   90.00
#
_symmetry.space_group_name_H-M   'P 1'
#
loop_
_entity.id
_entity.type
_entity.pdbx_description
1 polymer ?
#
loop_
_entity_poly.entity_id
_entity_poly.type
_entity_poly.pdbx_seq_one_letter_code
_entity_poly.pdbx_strand_id
1 'polypeptide(L)'
;MLHSLEELRDCVNDIHVHKMKIVLCQGHFNVIHPGHIRFLEFSKKQGDFFIVVVQGQKKIDPAMRDKFFKVNERARGVASLEYVDKVFIFEDGSFEELLKIVKPSAYVMGEEFSLKINIIDDQIKLVESFGGKVIFSSGDVRYESTEFLDKTYLEIAEQRKKLFYAALSKQNISIKKLFAYSGAFHNVHILVIGDTIVDQYIACDALGMSSEAPVLVVRELETKEFVGGAAIVARHVRSLGAKCTFISLIGNDQPGEMITHELANEHIEAHLMRDNGRPTTFKIRYMVGTQKVLRVSRLQDKHLDKKMEEDVIKKLYETIESIDAIIVSDFSYGLITPRIVNVISEIANQYNVKLFGDVQSSSQIGNISRLINYYCLTPTEKEARITLEDKYSGLEMIGTNLIKLTRAHGILLKIGAEGFVSFENTKAEVFIKTQHFPALNPTPVDVVGAGDSLLTGLAVSSCSGATLMEASAIGAIVASIAVSKIGNIPVSISELQNYLRSLQDREHD
;
A
#
# COMPACT_ATOMS: atom_id res chain seq x y z
N MET A 1 -1.17 -17.83 27.14
CA MET A 1 -1.42 -16.42 27.50
C MET A 1 -1.44 -16.31 29.01
N LEU A 2 -1.08 -15.15 29.55
CA LEU A 2 -1.08 -14.84 30.97
C LEU A 2 -2.06 -13.68 31.21
N HIS A 3 -2.83 -13.75 32.30
CA HIS A 3 -3.94 -12.85 32.59
C HIS A 3 -3.79 -12.10 33.93
N SER A 4 -2.85 -12.50 34.79
CA SER A 4 -2.60 -11.84 36.07
C SER A 4 -1.10 -11.58 36.32
N LEU A 5 -0.80 -10.61 37.18
CA LEU A 5 0.59 -10.33 37.60
C LEU A 5 1.21 -11.50 38.38
N GLU A 6 0.38 -12.33 39.02
CA GLU A 6 0.83 -13.54 39.72
C GLU A 6 1.28 -14.60 38.72
N GLU A 7 0.46 -14.90 37.70
CA GLU A 7 0.83 -15.80 36.60
C GLU A 7 2.09 -15.32 35.87
N LEU A 8 2.23 -14.00 35.67
CA LEU A 8 3.43 -13.41 35.10
C LEU A 8 4.65 -13.60 35.99
N ARG A 9 4.52 -13.40 37.30
CA ARG A 9 5.60 -13.58 38.27
C ARG A 9 6.07 -15.03 38.30
N ASP A 10 5.16 -16.00 38.30
CA ASP A 10 5.50 -17.42 38.28
C ASP A 10 6.23 -17.81 37.01
N CYS A 11 5.72 -17.35 35.85
CA CYS A 11 6.38 -17.57 34.56
C CYS A 11 7.80 -16.98 34.54
N VAL A 12 7.96 -15.74 35.03
CA VAL A 12 9.26 -15.04 35.05
C VAL A 12 10.24 -15.68 36.04
N ASN A 13 9.77 -16.16 37.20
CA ASN A 13 10.62 -16.85 38.17
C ASN A 13 11.23 -18.12 37.57
N ASP A 14 10.43 -18.93 36.87
CA ASP A 14 10.92 -20.13 36.19
C ASP A 14 12.00 -19.80 35.15
N ILE A 15 11.80 -18.73 34.36
CA ILE A 15 12.77 -18.30 33.35
C ILE A 15 14.08 -17.82 33.97
N HIS A 16 14.00 -17.06 35.09
CA HIS A 16 15.17 -16.59 35.81
C HIS A 16 15.98 -17.72 36.44
N VAL A 17 15.32 -18.79 36.92
CA VAL A 17 16.01 -20.01 37.40
C VAL A 17 16.90 -20.61 36.31
N HIS A 18 16.44 -20.57 35.05
CA HIS A 18 17.18 -21.05 33.89
C HIS A 18 18.18 -20.03 33.30
N LYS A 19 18.37 -18.86 33.94
CA LYS A 19 19.28 -17.78 33.51
C LYS A 19 19.09 -17.29 32.07
N MET A 20 17.87 -17.41 31.54
CA MET A 20 17.52 -16.91 30.22
C MET A 20 17.32 -15.39 30.24
N LYS A 21 17.72 -14.70 29.18
CA LYS A 21 17.51 -13.26 29.00
C LYS A 21 16.08 -12.99 28.54
N ILE A 22 15.31 -12.30 29.37
CA ILE A 22 13.93 -11.94 29.04
C ILE A 22 13.91 -10.68 28.18
N VAL A 23 13.23 -10.75 27.04
CA VAL A 23 12.86 -9.60 26.21
C VAL A 23 11.41 -9.23 26.48
N LEU A 24 11.14 -7.93 26.61
CA LEU A 24 9.79 -7.41 26.80
C LEU A 24 9.44 -6.41 25.69
N CYS A 25 8.23 -6.52 25.14
CA CYS A 25 7.62 -5.49 24.30
C CYS A 25 6.22 -5.16 24.80
N GLN A 26 5.71 -3.98 24.46
CA GLN A 26 4.31 -3.63 24.68
C GLN A 26 3.68 -2.98 23.46
N GLY A 27 2.36 -3.12 23.32
CA GLY A 27 1.60 -2.45 22.28
C GLY A 27 0.10 -2.76 22.35
N HIS A 28 -0.69 -2.00 21.60
CA HIS A 28 -2.10 -2.29 21.42
C HIS A 28 -2.34 -3.40 20.40
N PHE A 29 -1.52 -3.53 19.35
CA PHE A 29 -1.62 -4.59 18.35
C PHE A 29 -3.07 -4.79 17.85
N ASN A 30 -3.74 -3.71 17.43
CA ASN A 30 -5.13 -3.81 17.01
C ASN A 30 -5.29 -4.79 15.85
N VAL A 31 -4.54 -4.58 14.77
CA VAL A 31 -4.39 -5.53 13.66
C VAL A 31 -2.92 -5.87 13.54
N ILE A 32 -2.60 -7.16 13.51
CA ILE A 32 -1.26 -7.59 13.13
C ILE A 32 -1.10 -7.35 11.64
N HIS A 33 -0.13 -6.50 11.31
CA HIS A 33 0.28 -6.20 9.94
C HIS A 33 1.80 -6.38 9.87
N PRO A 34 2.40 -6.41 8.68
CA PRO A 34 3.82 -6.72 8.54
C PRO A 34 4.79 -5.85 9.34
N GLY A 35 4.50 -4.56 9.52
CA GLY A 35 5.26 -3.71 10.45
C GLY A 35 5.36 -4.28 11.88
N HIS A 36 4.28 -4.85 12.42
CA HIS A 36 4.32 -5.54 13.72
C HIS A 36 5.16 -6.82 13.66
N ILE A 37 5.12 -7.55 12.55
CA ILE A 37 5.92 -8.76 12.35
C ILE A 37 7.41 -8.40 12.37
N ARG A 38 7.82 -7.39 11.59
CA ARG A 38 9.21 -6.88 11.55
C ARG A 38 9.69 -6.46 12.94
N PHE A 39 8.87 -5.69 13.65
CA PHE A 39 9.16 -5.25 15.01
C PHE A 39 9.34 -6.43 15.99
N LEU A 40 8.38 -7.35 16.03
CA LEU A 40 8.42 -8.49 16.96
C LEU A 40 9.55 -9.48 16.62
N GLU A 41 9.85 -9.71 15.34
CA GLU A 41 10.99 -10.53 14.89
C GLU A 41 12.33 -9.91 15.35
N PHE A 42 12.48 -8.59 15.22
CA PHE A 42 13.65 -7.87 15.74
C PHE A 42 13.76 -7.99 17.26
N SER A 43 12.64 -7.84 17.98
CA SER A 43 12.62 -7.93 19.43
C SER A 43 13.04 -9.30 19.93
N LYS A 44 12.55 -10.39 19.34
CA LYS A 44 12.95 -11.75 19.73
C LYS A 44 14.47 -11.96 19.63
N LYS A 45 15.16 -11.34 18.68
CA LYS A 45 16.63 -11.43 18.52
C LYS A 45 17.43 -10.80 19.67
N GLN A 46 16.79 -10.06 20.58
CA GLN A 46 17.47 -9.36 21.69
C GLN A 46 17.67 -10.23 22.94
N GLY A 47 17.17 -11.46 22.96
CA GLY A 47 17.29 -12.36 24.11
C GLY A 47 16.72 -13.75 23.86
N ASP A 48 16.56 -14.52 24.94
CA ASP A 48 16.24 -15.94 24.86
C ASP A 48 14.73 -16.19 24.97
N PHE A 49 14.03 -15.40 25.82
CA PHE A 49 12.60 -15.57 26.09
C PHE A 49 11.84 -14.26 25.89
N PHE A 50 10.88 -14.24 24.98
CA PHE A 50 10.17 -13.06 24.53
C PHE A 50 8.73 -12.99 25.06
N ILE A 51 8.49 -11.97 25.88
CA ILE A 51 7.18 -11.65 26.44
C ILE A 51 6.61 -10.43 25.73
N VAL A 52 5.41 -10.57 25.15
CA VAL A 52 4.67 -9.44 24.56
C VAL A 52 3.50 -9.06 25.45
N VAL A 53 3.48 -7.79 25.86
CA VAL A 53 2.40 -7.20 26.65
C VAL A 53 1.37 -6.57 25.71
N VAL A 54 0.16 -7.12 25.73
CA VAL A 54 -0.97 -6.59 24.97
C VAL A 54 -1.81 -5.71 25.89
N GLN A 55 -1.82 -4.41 25.61
CA GLN A 55 -2.54 -3.44 26.44
C GLN A 55 -4.06 -3.60 26.30
N GLY A 56 -4.77 -3.60 27.43
CA GLY A 56 -6.21 -3.75 27.52
C GLY A 56 -7.03 -2.53 27.08
N GLN A 57 -8.34 -2.70 27.00
CA GLN A 57 -9.27 -1.69 26.45
C GLN A 57 -9.36 -0.41 27.29
N LYS A 58 -9.02 -0.46 28.60
CA LYS A 58 -9.11 0.70 29.50
C LYS A 58 -8.08 1.78 29.20
N LYS A 59 -6.94 1.38 28.60
CA LYS A 59 -5.90 2.28 28.09
C LYS A 59 -6.23 2.83 26.69
N ILE A 60 -7.33 2.38 26.09
CA ILE A 60 -7.87 2.88 24.81
C ILE A 60 -8.96 3.91 25.12
N ASP A 61 -8.97 5.00 24.37
CA ASP A 61 -10.00 6.04 24.43
C ASP A 61 -11.41 5.41 24.37
N PRO A 62 -12.31 5.73 25.33
CA PRO A 62 -13.69 5.27 25.33
C PRO A 62 -14.42 5.39 23.98
N ALA A 63 -14.16 6.46 23.21
CA ALA A 63 -14.80 6.71 21.92
C ALA A 63 -14.34 5.79 20.78
N MET A 64 -13.33 4.94 21.03
CA MET A 64 -12.67 4.10 20.04
C MET A 64 -12.70 2.62 20.39
N ARG A 65 -13.22 2.25 21.56
CA ARG A 65 -13.20 0.86 22.05
C ARG A 65 -13.94 -0.10 21.13
N ASP A 66 -14.92 0.38 20.38
CA ASP A 66 -15.71 -0.35 19.39
C ASP A 66 -14.95 -0.60 18.07
N LYS A 67 -13.89 0.16 17.78
CA LYS A 67 -13.02 0.00 16.59
C LYS A 67 -11.81 -0.92 16.83
N PHE A 68 -11.63 -1.39 18.06
CA PHE A 68 -10.57 -2.34 18.43
C PHE A 68 -11.12 -3.74 18.61
N PHE A 69 -10.37 -4.74 18.15
CA PHE A 69 -10.64 -6.12 18.54
C PHE A 69 -10.59 -6.26 20.07
N LYS A 70 -11.36 -7.21 20.60
CA LYS A 70 -11.34 -7.50 22.03
C LYS A 70 -9.90 -7.87 22.43
N VAL A 71 -9.49 -7.51 23.64
CA VAL A 71 -8.11 -7.75 24.10
C VAL A 71 -7.68 -9.21 23.94
N ASN A 72 -8.59 -10.17 24.17
CA ASN A 72 -8.33 -11.59 23.97
C ASN A 72 -8.10 -11.97 22.49
N GLU A 73 -8.78 -11.32 21.55
CA GLU A 73 -8.58 -11.56 20.11
C GLU A 73 -7.24 -11.01 19.65
N ARG A 74 -6.89 -9.80 20.09
CA ARG A 74 -5.56 -9.20 19.84
C ARG A 74 -4.44 -10.04 20.42
N ALA A 75 -4.60 -10.47 21.68
CA ALA A 75 -3.65 -11.33 22.37
C ALA A 75 -3.48 -12.69 21.70
N ARG A 76 -4.57 -13.30 21.20
CA ARG A 76 -4.50 -14.53 20.39
C ARG A 76 -3.72 -14.31 19.09
N GLY A 77 -3.97 -13.20 18.39
CA GLY A 77 -3.24 -12.87 17.15
C GLY A 77 -1.74 -12.71 17.38
N VAL A 78 -1.34 -12.09 18.50
CA VAL A 78 0.07 -12.01 18.91
C VAL A 78 0.61 -13.39 19.32
N ALA A 79 -0.16 -14.16 20.09
CA ALA A 79 0.27 -15.47 20.60
C ALA A 79 0.38 -16.54 19.52
N SER A 80 -0.25 -16.36 18.35
CA SER A 80 -0.10 -17.26 17.20
C SER A 80 1.21 -17.06 16.41
N LEU A 81 2.00 -16.05 16.76
CA LEU A 81 3.26 -15.75 16.10
C LEU A 81 4.38 -16.61 16.70
N GLU A 82 5.10 -17.33 15.85
CA GLU A 82 6.12 -18.31 16.25
C GLU A 82 7.23 -17.75 17.15
N TYR A 83 7.61 -16.48 16.93
CA TYR A 83 8.67 -15.81 17.69
C TYR A 83 8.22 -15.32 19.08
N VAL A 84 6.93 -15.40 19.44
CA VAL A 84 6.43 -14.95 20.74
C VAL A 84 6.28 -16.12 21.71
N ASP A 85 7.15 -16.18 22.74
CA ASP A 85 7.10 -17.27 23.74
C ASP A 85 5.92 -17.12 24.71
N LYS A 86 5.60 -15.87 25.09
CA LYS A 86 4.47 -15.58 25.98
C LYS A 86 3.80 -14.26 25.67
N VAL A 87 2.47 -14.27 25.75
CA VAL A 87 1.65 -13.05 25.72
C VAL A 87 1.05 -12.81 27.10
N PHE A 88 1.22 -11.59 27.60
CA PHE A 88 0.59 -11.10 28.82
C PHE A 88 -0.46 -10.04 28.49
N ILE A 89 -1.68 -10.23 28.98
CA ILE A 89 -2.77 -9.26 28.81
C ILE A 89 -2.72 -8.28 29.97
N PHE A 90 -2.43 -7.03 29.69
CA PHE A 90 -2.32 -5.98 30.71
C PHE A 90 -3.56 -5.09 30.71
N GLU A 91 -4.55 -5.44 31.55
CA GLU A 91 -5.80 -4.68 31.64
C GLU A 91 -5.70 -3.44 32.54
N ASP A 92 -5.13 -3.60 33.73
CA ASP A 92 -4.99 -2.55 34.75
C ASP A 92 -3.70 -2.74 35.55
N GLY A 93 -3.22 -1.65 36.17
CA GLY A 93 -2.01 -1.64 37.02
C GLY A 93 -0.96 -0.61 36.59
N SER A 94 0.11 -0.53 37.37
CA SER A 94 1.28 0.29 37.02
C SER A 94 2.20 -0.50 36.10
N PHE A 95 2.61 0.11 34.98
CA PHE A 95 3.57 -0.54 34.08
C PHE A 95 4.95 -0.69 34.75
N GLU A 96 5.30 0.17 35.72
CA GLU A 96 6.51 0.03 36.53
C GLU A 96 6.49 -1.23 37.40
N GLU A 97 5.31 -1.62 37.89
CA GLU A 97 5.16 -2.86 38.67
C GLU A 97 5.41 -4.08 37.78
N LEU A 98 4.88 -4.05 36.56
CA LEU A 98 5.18 -5.06 35.54
C LEU A 98 6.67 -5.13 35.25
N LEU A 99 7.35 -4.00 35.05
CA LEU A 99 8.80 -3.97 34.82
C LEU A 99 9.60 -4.51 36.01
N LYS A 100 9.18 -4.24 37.26
CA LYS A 100 9.80 -4.77 38.49
C LYS A 100 9.63 -6.30 38.62
N ILE A 101 8.54 -6.85 38.10
CA ILE A 101 8.30 -8.30 38.06
C ILE A 101 9.18 -8.93 36.98
N VAL A 102 9.11 -8.41 35.75
CA VAL A 102 9.77 -9.01 34.58
C VAL A 102 11.28 -8.84 34.63
N LYS A 103 11.79 -7.68 35.07
CA LYS A 103 13.21 -7.29 35.03
C LYS A 103 13.88 -7.63 33.70
N PRO A 104 13.35 -7.11 32.57
CA PRO A 104 13.79 -7.54 31.25
C PRO A 104 15.25 -7.18 31.01
N SER A 105 16.00 -8.10 30.39
CA SER A 105 17.34 -7.84 29.87
C SER A 105 17.30 -6.89 28.67
N ALA A 106 16.22 -6.93 27.89
CA ALA A 106 15.94 -6.00 26.81
C ALA A 106 14.46 -5.57 26.86
N TYR A 107 14.20 -4.27 26.93
CA TYR A 107 12.88 -3.69 26.76
C TYR A 107 12.83 -2.99 25.41
N VAL A 108 12.15 -3.60 24.45
CA VAL A 108 12.13 -3.13 23.06
C VAL A 108 10.84 -2.36 22.81
N MET A 109 10.98 -1.16 22.26
CA MET A 109 9.91 -0.22 21.95
C MET A 109 9.97 0.20 20.48
N GLY A 110 8.82 0.62 19.93
CA GLY A 110 8.76 1.18 18.60
C GLY A 110 9.70 2.39 18.46
N GLU A 111 10.31 2.57 17.30
CA GLU A 111 11.25 3.67 17.06
C GLU A 111 10.63 5.05 17.36
N GLU A 112 9.33 5.21 17.12
CA GLU A 112 8.61 6.45 17.38
C GLU A 112 8.64 6.93 18.84
N PHE A 113 9.03 6.07 19.78
CA PHE A 113 9.21 6.41 21.19
C PHE A 113 10.59 7.02 21.50
N SER A 114 11.58 6.88 20.61
CA SER A 114 12.91 7.49 20.79
C SER A 114 12.85 9.02 20.80
N LEU A 115 11.83 9.60 20.14
CA LEU A 115 11.55 11.04 20.15
C LEU A 115 10.68 11.48 21.34
N LYS A 116 10.15 10.53 22.13
CA LYS A 116 9.22 10.77 23.26
C LYS A 116 9.82 10.31 24.60
N ILE A 117 11.15 10.30 24.72
CA ILE A 117 11.87 9.83 25.92
C ILE A 117 11.33 10.45 27.20
N ASN A 118 10.97 11.74 27.19
CA ASN A 118 10.43 12.44 28.37
C ASN A 118 9.16 11.80 28.97
N ILE A 119 8.39 11.05 28.17
CA ILE A 119 7.15 10.37 28.61
C ILE A 119 7.46 8.99 29.23
N ILE A 120 8.61 8.41 28.88
CA ILE A 120 9.00 7.04 29.24
C ILE A 120 10.30 6.98 30.05
N ASP A 121 10.83 8.13 30.48
CA ASP A 121 12.11 8.27 31.18
C ASP A 121 12.15 7.42 32.46
N ASP A 122 11.06 7.39 33.22
CA ASP A 122 10.94 6.56 34.42
C ASP A 122 11.00 5.06 34.10
N GLN A 123 10.44 4.64 32.97
CA GLN A 123 10.53 3.24 32.52
C GLN A 123 11.96 2.89 32.08
N ILE A 124 12.63 3.81 31.39
CA ILE A 124 14.02 3.63 30.93
C ILE A 124 14.94 3.46 32.13
N LYS A 125 14.92 4.42 33.06
CA LYS A 125 15.74 4.36 34.29
C LYS A 125 15.47 3.10 35.09
N LEU A 126 14.21 2.67 35.16
CA LEU A 126 13.83 1.46 35.89
C LEU A 126 14.43 0.21 35.24
N VAL A 127 14.35 0.05 33.92
CA VAL A 127 14.95 -1.08 33.20
C VAL A 127 16.47 -1.08 33.34
N GLU A 128 17.11 0.08 33.19
CA GLU A 128 18.56 0.23 33.34
C GLU A 128 19.02 -0.08 34.78
N SER A 129 18.22 0.25 35.80
CA SER A 129 18.52 -0.07 37.20
C SER A 129 18.60 -1.58 37.48
N PHE A 130 17.99 -2.40 36.62
CA PHE A 130 18.07 -3.86 36.69
C PHE A 130 19.20 -4.44 35.81
N GLY A 131 19.98 -3.59 35.14
CA GLY A 131 21.00 -4.00 34.17
C GLY A 131 20.44 -4.35 32.78
N GLY A 132 19.16 -4.08 32.53
CA GLY A 132 18.53 -4.23 31.23
C GLY A 132 18.85 -3.06 30.29
N LYS A 133 18.56 -3.24 29.00
CA LYS A 133 18.73 -2.19 27.98
C LYS A 133 17.38 -1.84 27.36
N VAL A 134 17.14 -0.56 27.09
CA VAL A 134 16.01 -0.12 26.27
C VAL A 134 16.47 0.02 24.82
N ILE A 135 15.72 -0.57 23.89
CA ILE A 135 16.05 -0.61 22.46
C ILE A 135 14.87 -0.05 21.69
N PHE A 136 15.12 0.91 20.81
CA PHE A 136 14.13 1.45 19.90
C PHE A 136 14.34 0.84 18.51
N SER A 137 13.27 0.34 17.89
CA SER A 137 13.31 -0.22 16.54
C SER A 137 11.91 -0.36 15.95
N SER A 138 11.81 -0.37 14.62
CA SER A 138 10.60 -0.81 13.89
C SER A 138 10.80 -2.14 13.14
N GLY A 139 11.98 -2.76 13.30
CA GLY A 139 12.43 -3.90 12.52
C GLY A 139 12.94 -3.51 11.11
N ASP A 140 13.54 -4.48 10.41
CA ASP A 140 14.12 -4.23 9.10
C ASP A 140 13.03 -4.00 8.04
N VAL A 141 13.18 -2.93 7.25
CA VAL A 141 12.34 -2.72 6.06
C VAL A 141 12.77 -3.71 4.98
N ARG A 142 11.98 -4.77 4.82
CA ARG A 142 12.14 -5.75 3.73
C ARG A 142 11.18 -5.41 2.60
N TYR A 143 11.71 -5.31 1.37
CA TYR A 143 10.92 -5.05 0.16
C TYR A 143 10.54 -6.34 -0.59
N GLU A 144 11.12 -7.46 -0.21
CA GLU A 144 10.92 -8.79 -0.82
C GLU A 144 10.51 -9.81 0.25
N SER A 145 9.61 -10.73 -0.11
CA SER A 145 9.09 -11.76 0.80
C SER A 145 9.97 -13.02 0.78
N THR A 146 10.35 -13.51 1.95
CA THR A 146 11.10 -14.78 2.11
C THR A 146 10.20 -16.01 2.25
N GLU A 147 8.87 -15.85 2.27
CA GLU A 147 7.88 -16.91 2.50
C GLU A 147 7.96 -18.08 1.52
N PHE A 148 8.56 -17.87 0.34
CA PHE A 148 8.66 -18.89 -0.72
C PHE A 148 9.58 -20.07 -0.39
N LEU A 149 10.40 -19.98 0.65
CA LEU A 149 11.37 -21.03 0.99
C LEU A 149 10.77 -22.13 1.87
N ASP A 150 9.74 -21.82 2.67
CA ASP A 150 9.25 -22.71 3.72
C ASP A 150 7.79 -23.18 3.55
N LYS A 151 7.03 -22.58 2.63
CA LYS A 151 5.60 -22.86 2.42
C LYS A 151 5.27 -23.18 0.96
N THR A 152 4.30 -24.07 0.76
CA THR A 152 3.75 -24.32 -0.57
C THR A 152 2.89 -23.14 -1.03
N TYR A 153 2.79 -22.95 -2.35
CA TYR A 153 1.95 -21.89 -2.92
C TYR A 153 0.48 -21.95 -2.48
N LEU A 154 -0.05 -23.16 -2.29
CA LEU A 154 -1.44 -23.37 -1.85
C LEU A 154 -1.64 -22.87 -0.41
N GLU A 155 -0.70 -23.16 0.50
CA GLU A 155 -0.76 -22.70 1.89
C GLU A 155 -0.70 -21.17 1.97
N ILE A 156 0.17 -20.53 1.17
CA ILE A 156 0.25 -19.07 1.10
C ILE A 156 -1.07 -18.50 0.58
N ALA A 157 -1.65 -19.07 -0.48
CA ALA A 157 -2.94 -18.63 -1.02
C ALA A 157 -4.06 -18.68 0.03
N GLU A 158 -4.16 -19.79 0.76
CA GLU A 158 -5.17 -19.97 1.80
C GLU A 158 -4.98 -19.02 2.97
N GLN A 159 -3.73 -18.84 3.43
CA GLN A 159 -3.41 -17.90 4.49
C GLN A 159 -3.80 -16.47 4.12
N ARG A 160 -3.47 -16.02 2.91
CA ARG A 160 -3.82 -14.67 2.43
C ARG A 160 -5.33 -14.48 2.29
N LYS A 161 -6.06 -15.50 1.83
CA LYS A 161 -7.53 -15.48 1.82
C LYS A 161 -8.12 -15.38 3.24
N LYS A 162 -7.63 -16.16 4.19
CA LYS A 162 -8.06 -16.08 5.61
C LYS A 162 -7.85 -14.68 6.19
N LEU A 163 -6.69 -14.07 5.93
CA LEU A 163 -6.40 -12.70 6.34
C LEU A 163 -7.35 -11.68 5.68
N PHE A 164 -7.69 -11.88 4.40
CA PHE A 164 -8.66 -11.03 3.71
C PHE A 164 -10.06 -11.14 4.31
N TYR A 165 -10.57 -12.34 4.58
CA TYR A 165 -11.86 -12.52 5.26
C TYR A 165 -11.87 -11.92 6.66
N ALA A 166 -10.78 -12.06 7.42
CA ALA A 166 -10.63 -11.41 8.73
C ALA A 166 -10.70 -9.88 8.61
N ALA A 167 -10.09 -9.30 7.57
CA ALA A 167 -10.18 -7.88 7.26
C ALA A 167 -11.63 -7.44 6.93
N LEU A 168 -12.34 -8.22 6.09
CA LEU A 168 -13.74 -7.94 5.75
C LEU A 168 -14.65 -7.99 6.98
N SER A 169 -14.51 -9.05 7.79
CA SER A 169 -15.28 -9.24 9.02
C SER A 169 -15.07 -8.09 10.00
N LYS A 170 -13.82 -7.64 10.21
CA LYS A 170 -13.50 -6.49 11.09
C LYS A 170 -14.22 -5.21 10.66
N GLN A 171 -14.36 -5.02 9.34
CA GLN A 171 -14.97 -3.82 8.76
C GLN A 171 -16.48 -3.97 8.53
N ASN A 172 -17.09 -5.09 8.94
CA ASN A 172 -18.49 -5.45 8.65
C ASN A 172 -18.81 -5.40 7.15
N ILE A 173 -17.88 -5.87 6.32
CA ILE A 173 -18.01 -5.91 4.86
C ILE A 173 -18.41 -7.33 4.46
N SER A 174 -19.46 -7.46 3.64
CA SER A 174 -19.83 -8.72 3.01
C SER A 174 -19.48 -8.73 1.52
N ILE A 175 -19.12 -9.90 0.99
CA ILE A 175 -18.78 -10.04 -0.44
C ILE A 175 -19.99 -9.70 -1.32
N LYS A 176 -21.20 -10.05 -0.88
CA LYS A 176 -22.45 -9.68 -1.57
C LYS A 176 -22.58 -8.17 -1.76
N LYS A 177 -22.16 -7.37 -0.77
CA LYS A 177 -22.16 -5.90 -0.86
C LYS A 177 -21.11 -5.41 -1.85
N LEU A 178 -19.90 -5.98 -1.83
CA LEU A 178 -18.86 -5.67 -2.83
C LEU A 178 -19.31 -5.98 -4.26
N PHE A 179 -19.99 -7.12 -4.45
CA PHE A 179 -20.58 -7.51 -5.74
C PHE A 179 -21.65 -6.53 -6.19
N ALA A 180 -22.52 -6.05 -5.29
CA ALA A 180 -23.56 -5.09 -5.61
C ALA A 180 -23.00 -3.77 -6.17
N TYR A 181 -21.89 -3.26 -5.62
CA TYR A 181 -21.24 -2.06 -6.14
C TYR A 181 -20.78 -2.20 -7.59
N SER A 182 -20.27 -3.38 -7.97
CA SER A 182 -19.82 -3.64 -9.35
C SER A 182 -20.93 -3.45 -10.39
N GLY A 183 -22.19 -3.64 -10.00
CA GLY A 183 -23.35 -3.42 -10.86
C GLY A 183 -23.60 -1.95 -11.19
N ALA A 184 -23.10 -1.01 -10.38
CA ALA A 184 -23.30 0.43 -10.54
C ALA A 184 -22.14 1.15 -11.24
N PHE A 185 -21.05 0.46 -11.59
CA PHE A 185 -19.84 1.08 -12.16
C PHE A 185 -20.11 1.84 -13.47
N HIS A 186 -21.11 1.42 -14.26
CA HIS A 186 -21.51 2.09 -15.49
C HIS A 186 -22.09 3.50 -15.31
N ASN A 187 -22.52 3.84 -14.08
CA ASN A 187 -23.01 5.17 -13.74
C ASN A 187 -21.89 6.13 -13.33
N VAL A 188 -20.67 5.61 -13.10
CA VAL A 188 -19.53 6.40 -12.66
C VAL A 188 -18.79 6.98 -13.86
N HIS A 189 -18.38 8.25 -13.74
CA HIS A 189 -17.52 8.94 -14.69
C HIS A 189 -16.26 9.46 -14.00
N ILE A 190 -15.10 8.95 -14.44
CA ILE A 190 -13.79 9.33 -13.91
C ILE A 190 -13.03 10.14 -14.96
N LEU A 191 -12.41 11.24 -14.52
CA LEU A 191 -11.37 11.93 -15.28
C LEU A 191 -10.01 11.41 -14.83
N VAL A 192 -9.20 10.89 -15.74
CA VAL A 192 -7.81 10.48 -15.47
C VAL A 192 -6.87 11.52 -16.07
N ILE A 193 -5.91 12.00 -15.28
CA ILE A 193 -4.86 12.91 -15.75
C ILE A 193 -3.49 12.43 -15.24
N GLY A 194 -2.50 12.42 -16.12
CA GLY A 194 -1.17 11.97 -15.76
C GLY A 194 -0.30 11.59 -16.96
N ASP A 195 0.94 11.21 -16.70
CA ASP A 195 1.92 10.97 -17.75
C ASP A 195 1.63 9.67 -18.51
N THR A 196 1.68 9.70 -19.86
CA THR A 196 1.60 8.48 -20.68
C THR A 196 2.95 7.79 -20.77
N ILE A 197 2.93 6.45 -20.88
CA ILE A 197 4.11 5.62 -21.07
C ILE A 197 3.75 4.52 -22.07
N VAL A 198 4.66 4.17 -22.96
CA VAL A 198 4.61 2.89 -23.68
C VAL A 198 5.65 1.95 -23.08
N ASP A 199 5.18 0.79 -22.63
CA ASP A 199 6.00 -0.28 -22.09
C ASP A 199 6.24 -1.33 -23.17
N GLN A 200 7.49 -1.53 -23.59
CA GLN A 200 7.88 -2.54 -24.56
C GLN A 200 8.57 -3.70 -23.84
N TYR A 201 8.13 -4.92 -24.11
CA TYR A 201 8.71 -6.16 -23.63
C TYR A 201 9.39 -6.85 -24.81
N ILE A 202 10.69 -7.11 -24.66
CA ILE A 202 11.47 -7.83 -25.65
C ILE A 202 11.86 -9.17 -25.02
N ALA A 203 11.27 -10.25 -25.51
CA ALA A 203 11.64 -11.60 -25.12
C ALA A 203 12.97 -11.97 -25.78
N CYS A 204 13.88 -12.54 -25.00
CA CYS A 204 15.21 -12.87 -25.45
C CYS A 204 15.65 -14.28 -25.01
N ASP A 205 16.48 -14.89 -25.84
CA ASP A 205 17.31 -16.04 -25.46
C ASP A 205 18.64 -15.53 -24.87
N ALA A 206 19.04 -16.07 -23.71
CA ALA A 206 20.40 -15.85 -23.20
C ALA A 206 21.40 -16.74 -23.95
N LEU A 207 22.37 -16.12 -24.62
CA LEU A 207 23.44 -16.83 -25.34
C LEU A 207 24.63 -17.15 -24.42
N GLY A 208 24.79 -16.39 -23.33
CA GLY A 208 25.85 -16.55 -22.35
C GLY A 208 26.53 -15.23 -21.99
N MET A 209 27.69 -15.31 -21.37
CA MET A 209 28.52 -14.15 -21.06
C MET A 209 29.36 -13.74 -22.28
N SER A 210 29.55 -12.45 -22.49
CA SER A 210 30.46 -11.94 -23.52
C SER A 210 31.92 -12.29 -23.19
N SER A 211 32.71 -12.59 -24.22
CA SER A 211 34.17 -12.75 -24.11
C SER A 211 34.92 -11.41 -24.03
N GLU A 212 34.25 -10.30 -24.34
CA GLU A 212 34.85 -8.96 -24.39
C GLU A 212 34.66 -8.17 -23.08
N ALA A 213 33.56 -8.42 -22.38
CA ALA A 213 33.19 -7.74 -21.13
C ALA A 213 32.30 -8.67 -20.28
N PRO A 214 32.21 -8.47 -18.95
CA PRO A 214 31.35 -9.26 -18.07
C PRO A 214 29.87 -8.86 -18.21
N VAL A 215 29.33 -9.00 -19.42
CA VAL A 215 27.96 -8.63 -19.79
C VAL A 215 27.22 -9.85 -20.34
N LEU A 216 25.91 -9.92 -20.07
CA LEU A 216 25.02 -10.93 -20.63
C LEU A 216 24.75 -10.63 -22.10
N VAL A 217 25.00 -11.60 -22.98
CA VAL A 217 24.63 -11.53 -24.39
C VAL A 217 23.28 -12.20 -24.58
N VAL A 218 22.35 -11.49 -25.22
CA VAL A 218 21.00 -11.96 -25.49
C VAL A 218 20.66 -11.81 -26.96
N ARG A 219 19.79 -12.69 -27.48
CA ARG A 219 19.19 -12.59 -28.82
C ARG A 219 17.71 -12.31 -28.69
N GLU A 220 17.22 -11.26 -29.36
CA GLU A 220 15.79 -10.94 -29.40
C GLU A 220 14.99 -12.01 -30.15
N LEU A 221 13.81 -12.33 -29.63
CA LEU A 221 12.89 -13.32 -30.18
C LEU A 221 11.57 -12.67 -30.61
N GLU A 222 10.95 -11.95 -29.68
CA GLU A 222 9.63 -11.35 -29.85
C GLU A 222 9.58 -10.01 -29.12
N THR A 223 8.86 -9.06 -29.71
CA THR A 223 8.62 -7.75 -29.12
C THR A 223 7.13 -7.50 -28.98
N LYS A 224 6.70 -7.05 -27.80
CA LYS A 224 5.31 -6.68 -27.54
C LYS A 224 5.24 -5.35 -26.80
N GLU A 225 4.37 -4.47 -27.27
CA GLU A 225 4.16 -3.14 -26.69
C GLU A 225 2.84 -3.09 -25.93
N PHE A 226 2.83 -2.30 -24.87
CA PHE A 226 1.67 -2.10 -24.00
C PHE A 226 1.56 -0.62 -23.63
N VAL A 227 0.33 -0.12 -23.58
CA VAL A 227 0.05 1.19 -22.98
C VAL A 227 0.24 1.12 -21.46
N GLY A 228 0.96 2.09 -20.91
CA GLY A 228 1.26 2.23 -19.49
C GLY A 228 1.08 3.67 -19.01
N GLY A 229 1.54 3.94 -17.79
CA GLY A 229 1.38 5.25 -17.17
C GLY A 229 -0.08 5.55 -16.80
N ALA A 230 -0.48 6.81 -16.86
CA ALA A 230 -1.86 7.21 -16.61
C ALA A 230 -2.84 6.64 -17.65
N ALA A 231 -2.36 6.26 -18.83
CA ALA A 231 -3.21 5.67 -19.86
C ALA A 231 -3.69 4.25 -19.48
N ILE A 232 -2.90 3.43 -18.76
CA ILE A 232 -3.40 2.13 -18.27
C ILE A 232 -4.48 2.32 -17.18
N VAL A 233 -4.36 3.35 -16.34
CA VAL A 233 -5.42 3.74 -15.38
C VAL A 233 -6.73 4.04 -16.12
N ALA A 234 -6.68 4.84 -17.20
CA ALA A 234 -7.85 5.13 -18.02
C ALA A 234 -8.48 3.86 -18.65
N ARG A 235 -7.63 2.94 -19.15
CA ARG A 235 -8.08 1.64 -19.68
C ARG A 235 -8.72 0.75 -18.60
N HIS A 236 -8.18 0.75 -17.37
CA HIS A 236 -8.80 0.06 -16.24
C HIS A 236 -10.18 0.65 -15.90
N VAL A 237 -10.33 1.97 -15.87
CA VAL A 237 -11.62 2.63 -15.60
C VAL A 237 -12.65 2.14 -16.62
N ARG A 238 -12.29 2.19 -17.90
CA ARG A 238 -13.17 1.79 -18.99
C ARG A 238 -13.52 0.30 -18.96
N SER A 239 -12.53 -0.57 -18.74
CA SER A 239 -12.71 -2.03 -18.71
C SER A 239 -13.52 -2.51 -17.49
N LEU A 240 -13.45 -1.78 -16.36
CA LEU A 240 -14.35 -1.97 -15.21
C LEU A 240 -15.78 -1.49 -15.49
N GLY A 241 -16.06 -0.90 -16.64
CA GLY A 241 -17.40 -0.52 -17.09
C GLY A 241 -17.76 0.94 -16.84
N ALA A 242 -16.90 1.73 -16.19
CA ALA A 242 -17.13 3.15 -15.96
C ALA A 242 -16.86 3.99 -17.22
N LYS A 243 -17.38 5.22 -17.23
CA LYS A 243 -17.02 6.23 -18.23
C LYS A 243 -15.66 6.82 -17.87
N CYS A 244 -14.83 7.06 -18.89
CA CYS A 244 -13.50 7.61 -18.70
C CYS A 244 -13.26 8.77 -19.67
N THR A 245 -12.91 9.92 -19.10
CA THR A 245 -12.27 11.02 -19.85
C THR A 245 -10.80 11.05 -19.46
N PHE A 246 -9.90 11.14 -20.42
CA PHE A 246 -8.46 11.07 -20.20
C PHE A 246 -7.77 12.33 -20.72
N ILE A 247 -6.91 12.94 -19.91
CA ILE A 247 -6.11 14.10 -20.31
C ILE A 247 -4.64 13.76 -20.13
N SER A 248 -3.84 13.90 -21.18
CA SER A 248 -2.41 13.63 -21.10
C SER A 248 -1.60 14.32 -22.21
N LEU A 249 -0.28 14.13 -22.15
CA LEU A 249 0.69 14.53 -23.16
C LEU A 249 1.22 13.32 -23.90
N ILE A 250 1.46 13.48 -25.19
CA ILE A 250 2.22 12.55 -26.03
C ILE A 250 3.21 13.32 -26.88
N GLY A 251 4.28 12.65 -27.31
CA GLY A 251 5.14 13.15 -28.38
C GLY A 251 4.46 13.05 -29.73
N ASN A 252 5.02 13.73 -30.73
CA ASN A 252 4.62 13.56 -32.13
C ASN A 252 5.42 12.43 -32.78
N ASP A 253 5.17 11.20 -32.33
CA ASP A 253 5.94 10.02 -32.68
C ASP A 253 5.07 8.75 -32.73
N GLN A 254 5.64 7.64 -33.23
CA GLN A 254 4.92 6.38 -33.38
C GLN A 254 4.37 5.81 -32.06
N PRO A 255 5.07 5.89 -30.91
CA PRO A 255 4.48 5.50 -29.63
C PRO A 255 3.27 6.36 -29.23
N GLY A 256 3.28 7.66 -29.52
CA GLY A 256 2.13 8.54 -29.30
C GLY A 256 0.92 8.17 -30.16
N GLU A 257 1.15 7.78 -31.42
CA GLU A 257 0.08 7.27 -32.30
C GLU A 257 -0.47 5.93 -31.81
N MET A 258 0.39 5.03 -31.33
CA MET A 258 -0.02 3.75 -30.74
C MET A 258 -0.97 3.95 -29.56
N ILE A 259 -0.64 4.85 -28.62
CA ILE A 259 -1.53 5.21 -27.50
C ILE A 259 -2.86 5.76 -28.03
N THR A 260 -2.82 6.68 -28.99
CA THR A 260 -4.01 7.30 -29.57
C THR A 260 -4.95 6.26 -30.17
N HIS A 261 -4.41 5.30 -30.93
CA HIS A 261 -5.18 4.22 -31.54
C HIS A 261 -5.75 3.25 -30.51
N GLU A 262 -4.98 2.82 -29.51
CA GLU A 262 -5.48 1.91 -28.46
C GLU A 262 -6.61 2.53 -27.65
N LEU A 263 -6.48 3.80 -27.23
CA LEU A 263 -7.52 4.48 -26.47
C LEU A 263 -8.80 4.68 -27.30
N ALA A 264 -8.67 4.97 -28.59
CA ALA A 264 -9.81 5.07 -29.50
C ALA A 264 -10.54 3.74 -29.69
N ASN A 265 -9.80 2.63 -29.82
CA ASN A 265 -10.34 1.28 -29.95
C ASN A 265 -11.14 0.85 -28.71
N GLU A 266 -10.79 1.37 -27.53
CA GLU A 266 -11.50 1.11 -26.27
C GLU A 266 -12.61 2.12 -25.97
N HIS A 267 -12.85 3.06 -26.89
CA HIS A 267 -13.84 4.13 -26.75
C HIS A 267 -13.60 5.00 -25.51
N ILE A 268 -12.34 5.34 -25.22
CA ILE A 268 -11.96 6.28 -24.18
C ILE A 268 -11.95 7.69 -24.77
N GLU A 269 -12.59 8.65 -24.08
CA GLU A 269 -12.57 10.05 -24.49
C GLU A 269 -11.22 10.67 -24.11
N ALA A 270 -10.25 10.60 -25.02
CA ALA A 270 -8.88 11.04 -24.78
C ALA A 270 -8.58 12.42 -25.37
N HIS A 271 -8.16 13.35 -24.52
CA HIS A 271 -7.65 14.67 -24.87
C HIS A 271 -6.11 14.66 -24.76
N LEU A 272 -5.46 14.18 -25.82
CA LEU A 272 -4.01 14.02 -25.89
C LEU A 272 -3.35 15.24 -26.54
N MET A 273 -2.55 15.96 -25.77
CA MET A 273 -1.83 17.14 -26.24
C MET A 273 -0.46 16.73 -26.78
N ARG A 274 -0.15 17.16 -28.01
CA ARG A 274 1.10 16.79 -28.70
C ARG A 274 2.19 17.80 -28.43
N ASP A 275 3.27 17.37 -27.78
CA ASP A 275 4.46 18.20 -27.55
C ASP A 275 5.58 17.78 -28.51
N ASN A 276 5.87 18.64 -29.50
CA ASN A 276 6.95 18.40 -30.47
C ASN A 276 8.36 18.45 -29.86
N GLY A 277 8.49 18.99 -28.64
CA GLY A 277 9.75 19.14 -27.93
C GLY A 277 10.07 18.01 -26.96
N ARG A 278 9.24 16.97 -26.86
CA ARG A 278 9.51 15.75 -26.08
C ARG A 278 9.07 14.49 -26.84
N PRO A 279 9.83 13.39 -26.79
CA PRO A 279 9.33 12.09 -27.22
C PRO A 279 8.29 11.56 -26.22
N THR A 280 7.38 10.72 -26.67
CA THR A 280 6.51 9.92 -25.81
C THR A 280 7.38 9.03 -24.91
N THR A 281 7.09 8.99 -23.61
CA THR A 281 7.86 8.19 -22.65
C THR A 281 7.80 6.71 -23.03
N PHE A 282 8.97 6.09 -23.22
CA PHE A 282 9.09 4.72 -23.68
C PHE A 282 9.99 3.90 -22.76
N LYS A 283 9.52 2.74 -22.29
CA LYS A 283 10.26 1.88 -21.37
C LYS A 283 10.39 0.47 -21.94
N ILE A 284 11.61 0.10 -22.31
CA ILE A 284 11.95 -1.21 -22.86
C ILE A 284 12.40 -2.12 -21.73
N ARG A 285 11.86 -3.34 -21.65
CA ARG A 285 12.22 -4.39 -20.71
C ARG A 285 12.66 -5.62 -21.50
N TYR A 286 13.93 -5.97 -21.36
CA TYR A 286 14.47 -7.21 -21.92
C TYR A 286 14.21 -8.34 -20.94
N MET A 287 13.64 -9.44 -21.45
CA MET A 287 13.17 -10.58 -20.67
C MET A 287 13.93 -11.84 -21.09
N VAL A 288 14.44 -12.62 -20.14
CA VAL A 288 14.93 -13.97 -20.39
C VAL A 288 14.07 -14.94 -19.58
N GLY A 289 13.30 -15.79 -20.25
CA GLY A 289 12.22 -16.53 -19.61
C GLY A 289 11.23 -15.58 -18.95
N THR A 290 11.02 -15.71 -17.63
CA THR A 290 10.14 -14.84 -16.84
C THR A 290 10.88 -13.68 -16.16
N GLN A 291 12.20 -13.57 -16.32
CA GLN A 291 13.03 -12.62 -15.58
C GLN A 291 13.32 -11.36 -16.40
N LYS A 292 13.15 -10.18 -15.78
CA LYS A 292 13.54 -8.88 -16.34
C LYS A 292 15.05 -8.68 -16.15
N VAL A 293 15.83 -8.69 -17.23
CA VAL A 293 17.31 -8.61 -17.15
C VAL A 293 17.86 -7.20 -17.36
N LEU A 294 17.19 -6.38 -18.16
CA LEU A 294 17.59 -5.00 -18.43
C LEU A 294 16.37 -4.13 -18.69
N ARG A 295 16.41 -2.88 -18.24
CA ARG A 295 15.43 -1.86 -18.58
C ARG A 295 16.12 -0.65 -19.21
N VAL A 296 15.66 -0.23 -20.37
CA VAL A 296 16.11 0.98 -21.06
C VAL A 296 14.94 1.95 -21.17
N SER A 297 15.10 3.16 -20.62
CA SER A 297 14.06 4.19 -20.69
C SER A 297 14.47 5.27 -21.68
N ARG A 298 13.60 5.59 -22.64
CA ARG A 298 13.70 6.78 -23.48
C ARG A 298 12.68 7.78 -22.94
N LEU A 299 13.18 8.83 -22.31
CA LEU A 299 12.36 9.86 -21.69
C LEU A 299 13.07 11.19 -21.77
N GLN A 300 12.29 12.26 -21.69
CA GLN A 300 12.81 13.61 -21.52
C GLN A 300 12.11 14.24 -20.32
N ASP A 301 12.90 14.56 -19.31
CA ASP A 301 12.41 15.24 -18.12
C ASP A 301 12.45 16.75 -18.36
N LYS A 302 11.33 17.28 -18.85
CA LYS A 302 11.17 18.70 -19.16
C LYS A 302 9.82 19.18 -18.68
N HIS A 303 9.82 20.30 -17.96
CA HIS A 303 8.59 21.01 -17.62
C HIS A 303 7.79 21.37 -18.86
N LEU A 304 6.47 21.37 -18.71
CA LEU A 304 5.55 21.93 -19.69
C LEU A 304 5.91 23.39 -19.99
N ASP A 305 5.80 23.76 -21.27
CA ASP A 305 5.77 25.18 -21.60
C ASP A 305 4.47 25.82 -21.12
N LYS A 306 4.47 27.14 -20.94
CA LYS A 306 3.34 27.87 -20.36
C LYS A 306 2.06 27.72 -21.16
N LYS A 307 2.17 27.63 -22.49
CA LYS A 307 1.02 27.55 -23.39
C LYS A 307 0.35 26.18 -23.26
N MET A 308 1.14 25.11 -23.28
CA MET A 308 0.65 23.74 -23.12
C MET A 308 0.04 23.55 -21.73
N GLU A 309 0.63 24.12 -20.68
CA GLU A 309 0.04 24.12 -19.34
C GLU A 309 -1.33 24.83 -19.32
N GLU A 310 -1.47 25.98 -20.01
CA GLU A 310 -2.75 26.68 -20.17
C GLU A 310 -3.78 25.85 -20.94
N ASP A 311 -3.35 25.15 -22.00
CA ASP A 311 -4.22 24.26 -22.78
C ASP A 311 -4.74 23.11 -21.90
N VAL A 312 -3.87 22.48 -21.07
CA VAL A 312 -4.28 21.45 -20.09
C VAL A 312 -5.31 22.00 -19.10
N ILE A 313 -5.05 23.18 -18.54
CA ILE A 313 -5.95 23.83 -17.58
C ILE A 313 -7.31 24.12 -18.24
N LYS A 314 -7.32 24.66 -19.45
CA LYS A 314 -8.54 24.92 -20.20
C LYS A 314 -9.33 23.62 -20.41
N LYS A 315 -8.65 22.54 -20.81
CA LYS A 315 -9.27 21.24 -21.04
C LYS A 315 -9.88 20.64 -19.76
N LEU A 316 -9.24 20.83 -18.61
CA LEU A 316 -9.78 20.44 -17.30
C LEU A 316 -11.12 21.14 -17.02
N TYR A 317 -11.19 22.46 -17.21
CA TYR A 317 -12.44 23.21 -17.02
C TYR A 317 -13.55 22.81 -18.01
N GLU A 318 -13.19 22.50 -19.25
CA GLU A 318 -14.16 22.06 -20.28
C GLU A 318 -14.76 20.66 -20.02
N THR A 319 -14.07 19.81 -19.26
CA THR A 319 -14.42 18.38 -19.12
C THR A 319 -14.93 18.00 -17.75
N ILE A 320 -14.86 18.89 -16.76
CA ILE A 320 -15.23 18.55 -15.38
C ILE A 320 -16.73 18.32 -15.20
N GLU A 321 -17.57 18.91 -16.05
CA GLU A 321 -19.02 18.74 -15.95
C GLU A 321 -19.40 17.25 -16.03
N SER A 322 -20.13 16.76 -15.02
CA SER A 322 -20.56 15.35 -14.89
C SER A 322 -19.46 14.34 -14.55
N ILE A 323 -18.30 14.78 -14.05
CA ILE A 323 -17.25 13.90 -13.49
C ILE A 323 -17.49 13.64 -12.00
N ASP A 324 -17.41 12.39 -11.55
CA ASP A 324 -17.54 12.01 -10.14
C ASP A 324 -16.20 12.06 -9.38
N ALA A 325 -15.10 11.78 -10.07
CA ALA A 325 -13.75 11.83 -9.51
C ALA A 325 -12.67 12.14 -10.54
N ILE A 326 -11.58 12.73 -10.06
CA ILE A 326 -10.32 12.89 -10.80
C ILE A 326 -9.28 11.93 -10.21
N ILE A 327 -8.63 11.13 -11.05
CA ILE A 327 -7.44 10.36 -10.71
C ILE A 327 -6.21 11.07 -11.27
N VAL A 328 -5.30 11.48 -10.39
CA VAL A 328 -3.99 12.02 -10.74
C VAL A 328 -2.95 10.91 -10.65
N SER A 329 -2.33 10.57 -11.78
CA SER A 329 -1.31 9.54 -11.89
C SER A 329 0.01 10.19 -12.33
N ASP A 330 0.79 10.67 -11.35
CA ASP A 330 2.02 11.44 -11.57
C ASP A 330 3.23 10.50 -11.60
N PHE A 331 3.86 10.33 -12.76
CA PHE A 331 5.11 9.56 -12.90
C PHE A 331 6.35 10.47 -12.88
N SER A 332 6.15 11.75 -12.58
CA SER A 332 7.18 12.79 -12.57
C SER A 332 7.86 12.96 -13.94
N TYR A 333 7.07 12.95 -15.03
CA TYR A 333 7.54 13.26 -16.39
C TYR A 333 7.09 14.65 -16.90
N GLY A 334 6.49 15.45 -16.02
CA GLY A 334 6.35 16.88 -16.22
C GLY A 334 4.95 17.37 -16.59
N LEU A 335 3.95 16.50 -16.78
CA LEU A 335 2.56 16.94 -16.95
C LEU A 335 2.00 17.54 -15.66
N ILE A 336 2.20 16.88 -14.52
CA ILE A 336 1.62 17.30 -13.25
C ILE A 336 2.48 18.39 -12.61
N THR A 337 2.30 19.63 -13.07
CA THR A 337 2.97 20.81 -12.52
C THR A 337 2.30 21.29 -11.23
N PRO A 338 2.99 22.10 -10.39
CA PRO A 338 2.35 22.71 -9.22
C PRO A 338 1.09 23.52 -9.55
N ARG A 339 1.07 24.22 -10.69
CA ARG A 339 -0.11 24.98 -11.13
C ARG A 339 -1.27 24.06 -11.49
N ILE A 340 -1.02 22.97 -12.19
CA ILE A 340 -2.05 21.97 -12.52
C ILE A 340 -2.60 21.32 -11.25
N VAL A 341 -1.75 20.97 -10.28
CA VAL A 341 -2.21 20.43 -8.98
C VAL A 341 -3.13 21.41 -8.24
N ASN A 342 -2.79 22.70 -8.23
CA ASN A 342 -3.64 23.73 -7.63
C ASN A 342 -4.99 23.84 -8.35
N VAL A 343 -4.99 23.88 -9.69
CA VAL A 343 -6.22 23.94 -10.50
C VAL A 343 -7.09 22.70 -10.27
N ILE A 344 -6.51 21.49 -10.24
CA ILE A 344 -7.25 20.26 -9.93
C ILE A 344 -7.92 20.36 -8.55
N SER A 345 -7.21 20.92 -7.56
CA SER A 345 -7.74 21.10 -6.21
C SER A 345 -8.86 22.15 -6.17
N GLU A 346 -8.73 23.25 -6.92
CA GLU A 346 -9.77 24.28 -7.06
C GLU A 346 -11.03 23.71 -7.70
N ILE A 347 -10.87 23.01 -8.83
CA ILE A 347 -11.95 22.36 -9.57
C ILE A 347 -12.66 21.33 -8.69
N ALA A 348 -11.91 20.48 -7.98
CA ALA A 348 -12.49 19.47 -7.11
C ALA A 348 -13.34 20.07 -6.00
N ASN A 349 -12.89 21.17 -5.39
CA ASN A 349 -13.65 21.87 -4.36
C ASN A 349 -14.90 22.55 -4.93
N GLN A 350 -14.81 23.17 -6.10
CA GLN A 350 -15.92 23.87 -6.74
C GLN A 350 -17.04 22.92 -7.18
N TYR A 351 -16.67 21.77 -7.77
CA TYR A 351 -17.61 20.80 -8.34
C TYR A 351 -17.90 19.62 -7.40
N ASN A 352 -17.35 19.62 -6.19
CA ASN A 352 -17.48 18.54 -5.19
C ASN A 352 -17.07 17.15 -5.74
N VAL A 353 -15.94 17.12 -6.45
CA VAL A 353 -15.39 15.94 -7.12
C VAL A 353 -14.34 15.29 -6.23
N LYS A 354 -14.36 13.95 -6.11
CA LYS A 354 -13.36 13.24 -5.30
C LYS A 354 -12.01 13.23 -6.02
N LEU A 355 -10.92 13.43 -5.27
CA LEU A 355 -9.56 13.35 -5.80
C LEU A 355 -8.87 12.06 -5.35
N PHE A 356 -8.34 11.30 -6.31
CA PHE A 356 -7.50 10.13 -6.07
C PHE A 356 -6.12 10.38 -6.66
N GLY A 357 -5.07 9.89 -6.01
CA GLY A 357 -3.71 10.19 -6.42
C GLY A 357 -2.72 9.07 -6.20
N ASP A 358 -1.78 8.96 -7.12
CA ASP A 358 -0.52 8.24 -6.92
C ASP A 358 0.64 9.05 -7.50
N VAL A 359 1.76 9.06 -6.78
CA VAL A 359 3.00 9.72 -7.22
C VAL A 359 4.07 8.65 -7.32
N GLN A 360 4.24 8.11 -8.53
CA GLN A 360 5.01 6.91 -8.73
C GLN A 360 6.50 7.20 -8.95
N SER A 361 7.31 6.85 -7.95
CA SER A 361 8.76 7.12 -7.87
C SER A 361 9.59 5.89 -8.25
N SER A 362 9.29 5.26 -9.38
CA SER A 362 9.99 4.04 -9.81
C SER A 362 11.41 4.29 -10.35
N SER A 363 11.64 5.48 -10.91
CA SER A 363 12.91 5.90 -11.54
C SER A 363 13.27 7.37 -11.26
N GLN A 364 12.30 8.13 -10.75
CA GLN A 364 12.31 9.56 -10.46
C GLN A 364 11.98 9.72 -8.97
N ILE A 365 12.40 10.82 -8.33
CA ILE A 365 12.03 11.11 -6.94
C ILE A 365 10.74 11.93 -6.97
N GLY A 366 9.61 11.28 -6.66
CA GLY A 366 8.32 11.94 -6.47
C GLY A 366 8.13 12.39 -5.01
N ASN A 367 7.27 13.38 -4.82
CA ASN A 367 6.92 13.89 -3.50
C ASN A 367 5.38 13.92 -3.32
N ILE A 368 4.87 13.03 -2.47
CA ILE A 368 3.43 12.87 -2.23
C ILE A 368 2.85 14.10 -1.54
N SER A 369 3.67 14.89 -0.82
CA SER A 369 3.22 16.11 -0.11
C SER A 369 2.68 17.19 -1.05
N ARG A 370 2.86 17.06 -2.36
CA ARG A 370 2.26 17.95 -3.37
C ARG A 370 0.75 17.72 -3.52
N LEU A 371 0.25 16.52 -3.22
CA LEU A 371 -1.17 16.17 -3.39
C LEU A 371 -1.94 16.38 -2.08
N ILE A 372 -2.40 17.62 -1.86
CA ILE A 372 -3.08 18.03 -0.62
C ILE A 372 -4.61 17.91 -0.74
N ASN A 373 -5.28 17.47 0.33
CA ASN A 373 -6.74 17.30 0.46
C ASN A 373 -7.36 16.26 -0.51
N TYR A 374 -6.60 15.23 -0.88
CA TYR A 374 -7.12 14.16 -1.72
C TYR A 374 -8.07 13.25 -0.93
N TYR A 375 -9.09 12.67 -1.60
CA TYR A 375 -9.94 11.66 -0.99
C TYR A 375 -9.11 10.42 -0.63
N CYS A 376 -8.23 9.97 -1.53
CA CYS A 376 -7.27 8.93 -1.20
C CYS A 376 -5.97 9.03 -2.00
N LEU A 377 -4.84 8.79 -1.34
CA LEU A 377 -3.54 8.58 -1.99
C LEU A 377 -3.08 7.14 -1.80
N THR A 378 -2.31 6.61 -2.75
CA THR A 378 -1.92 5.18 -2.73
C THR A 378 -0.41 4.95 -2.77
N PRO A 379 0.42 5.61 -1.94
CA PRO A 379 1.87 5.51 -2.05
C PRO A 379 2.42 4.15 -1.63
N THR A 380 3.60 3.80 -2.14
CA THR A 380 4.43 2.72 -1.59
C THR A 380 5.08 3.13 -0.27
N GLU A 381 5.49 2.16 0.55
CA GLU A 381 6.29 2.41 1.76
C GLU A 381 7.54 3.25 1.43
N LYS A 382 8.21 2.94 0.31
CA LYS A 382 9.39 3.69 -0.13
C LYS A 382 9.07 5.16 -0.40
N GLU A 383 8.00 5.45 -1.14
CA GLU A 383 7.60 6.82 -1.47
C GLU A 383 7.16 7.60 -0.23
N ALA A 384 6.42 6.95 0.69
CA ALA A 384 5.99 7.55 1.94
C ALA A 384 7.19 7.93 2.82
N ARG A 385 8.17 7.03 2.96
CA ARG A 385 9.39 7.27 3.75
C ARG A 385 10.27 8.36 3.15
N ILE A 386 10.40 8.41 1.82
CA ILE A 386 11.11 9.49 1.14
C ILE A 386 10.39 10.83 1.38
N THR A 387 9.07 10.86 1.24
CA THR A 387 8.27 12.08 1.43
C THR A 387 8.33 12.63 2.86
N LEU A 388 8.34 11.74 3.86
CA LEU A 388 8.40 12.11 5.28
C LEU A 388 9.84 12.28 5.79
N GLU A 389 10.85 11.99 4.97
CA GLU A 389 12.25 11.89 5.38
C GLU A 389 12.45 10.95 6.60
N ASP A 390 11.64 9.89 6.68
CA ASP A 390 11.54 9.00 7.84
C ASP A 390 11.90 7.55 7.47
N LYS A 391 13.11 7.15 7.85
CA LYS A 391 13.64 5.82 7.58
C LYS A 391 13.24 4.76 8.61
N TYR A 392 12.84 5.17 9.81
CA TYR A 392 12.89 4.28 10.98
C TYR A 392 11.57 4.10 11.69
N SER A 393 10.59 5.01 11.54
CA SER A 393 9.30 4.83 12.22
C SER A 393 8.52 3.62 11.71
N GLY A 394 7.67 3.05 12.58
CA GLY A 394 6.73 2.00 12.22
C GLY A 394 5.67 2.45 11.21
N LEU A 395 5.10 1.49 10.45
CA LEU A 395 4.13 1.76 9.39
C LEU A 395 2.91 2.58 9.84
N GLU A 396 2.44 2.36 11.07
CA GLU A 396 1.29 3.09 11.62
C GLU A 396 1.59 4.59 11.77
N MET A 397 2.81 4.93 12.20
CA MET A 397 3.28 6.30 12.31
C MET A 397 3.49 6.92 10.93
N ILE A 398 4.08 6.18 9.99
CA ILE A 398 4.26 6.62 8.59
C ILE A 398 2.91 6.98 7.95
N GLY A 399 1.92 6.08 8.02
CA GLY A 399 0.59 6.34 7.47
C GLY A 399 -0.12 7.51 8.17
N THR A 400 0.01 7.60 9.49
CA THR A 400 -0.58 8.70 10.29
C THR A 400 0.02 10.05 9.95
N ASN A 401 1.34 10.14 9.86
CA ASN A 401 2.04 11.37 9.54
C ASN A 401 1.76 11.79 8.09
N LEU A 402 1.61 10.83 7.18
CA LEU A 402 1.25 11.14 5.80
C LEU A 402 -0.17 11.68 5.67
N ILE A 403 -1.15 11.13 6.40
CA ILE A 403 -2.51 11.72 6.49
C ILE A 403 -2.44 13.16 7.01
N LYS A 404 -1.66 13.43 8.06
CA LYS A 404 -1.52 14.79 8.62
C LYS A 404 -0.88 15.76 7.63
N LEU A 405 0.20 15.33 6.98
CA LEU A 405 0.95 16.13 6.01
C LEU A 405 0.09 16.47 4.79
N THR A 406 -0.56 15.46 4.22
CA THR A 406 -1.35 15.61 2.99
C THR A 406 -2.78 16.08 3.23
N ARG A 407 -3.27 15.97 4.47
CA ARG A 407 -4.68 16.17 4.84
C ARG A 407 -5.64 15.29 4.04
N ALA A 408 -5.14 14.17 3.51
CA ALA A 408 -5.97 13.23 2.76
C ALA A 408 -7.03 12.60 3.67
N HIS A 409 -8.18 12.28 3.10
CA HIS A 409 -9.20 11.50 3.81
C HIS A 409 -8.75 10.04 4.00
N GLY A 410 -7.98 9.48 3.05
CA GLY A 410 -7.43 8.15 3.13
C GLY A 410 -6.01 8.02 2.56
N ILE A 411 -5.24 7.06 3.09
CA ILE A 411 -3.96 6.62 2.54
C ILE A 411 -3.98 5.09 2.43
N LEU A 412 -3.71 4.52 1.26
CA LEU A 412 -3.40 3.10 1.10
C LEU A 412 -1.89 2.94 0.94
N LEU A 413 -1.21 2.58 2.02
CA LEU A 413 0.24 2.39 2.05
C LEU A 413 0.60 1.00 1.50
N LYS A 414 1.10 0.96 0.26
CA LYS A 414 1.48 -0.27 -0.46
C LYS A 414 2.79 -0.83 0.10
N ILE A 415 2.79 -2.10 0.52
CA ILE A 415 3.92 -2.82 1.10
C ILE A 415 4.30 -4.07 0.28
N GLY A 416 4.15 -3.96 -1.05
CA GLY A 416 4.59 -4.98 -2.01
C GLY A 416 3.81 -6.29 -1.89
N ALA A 417 4.53 -7.41 -1.79
CA ALA A 417 3.93 -8.75 -1.73
C ALA A 417 3.07 -9.00 -0.48
N GLU A 418 3.17 -8.12 0.52
CA GLU A 418 2.36 -8.21 1.74
C GLU A 418 1.01 -7.48 1.61
N GLY A 419 0.75 -6.82 0.48
CA GLY A 419 -0.47 -6.06 0.20
C GLY A 419 -0.34 -4.59 0.57
N PHE A 420 -1.30 -4.05 1.33
CA PHE A 420 -1.28 -2.65 1.75
C PHE A 420 -2.01 -2.45 3.09
N VAL A 421 -1.71 -1.34 3.76
CA VAL A 421 -2.45 -0.88 4.95
C VAL A 421 -3.27 0.35 4.56
N SER A 422 -4.59 0.26 4.72
CA SER A 422 -5.53 1.35 4.51
C SER A 422 -5.67 2.15 5.80
N PHE A 423 -5.47 3.46 5.71
CA PHE A 423 -5.60 4.44 6.77
C PHE A 423 -6.73 5.40 6.40
N GLU A 424 -7.69 5.61 7.31
CA GLU A 424 -8.85 6.47 7.12
C GLU A 424 -8.88 7.55 8.20
N ASN A 425 -8.84 8.81 7.76
CA ASN A 425 -8.97 9.97 8.64
C ASN A 425 -10.43 10.11 9.06
N THR A 426 -10.75 9.70 10.29
CA THR A 426 -12.07 9.91 10.87
C THR A 426 -12.11 11.27 11.55
N LYS A 427 -13.20 12.04 11.39
CA LYS A 427 -13.38 13.36 12.03
C LYS A 427 -13.22 13.37 13.57
N ALA A 428 -13.13 12.20 14.20
CA ALA A 428 -12.74 12.06 15.59
C ALA A 428 -11.22 12.28 15.70
N GLU A 429 -10.83 13.48 16.15
CA GLU A 429 -9.48 14.07 16.13
C GLU A 429 -8.34 13.25 16.77
N VAL A 430 -8.64 12.10 17.39
CA VAL A 430 -7.68 11.38 18.24
C VAL A 430 -7.04 10.17 17.54
N PHE A 431 -7.71 9.50 16.59
CA PHE A 431 -7.18 8.27 15.97
C PHE A 431 -7.60 8.05 14.51
N ILE A 432 -6.66 7.51 13.73
CA ILE A 432 -6.86 7.10 12.33
C ILE A 432 -7.31 5.64 12.32
N LYS A 433 -8.38 5.35 11.58
CA LYS A 433 -8.89 3.99 11.44
C LYS A 433 -8.00 3.21 10.45
N THR A 434 -7.55 2.02 10.84
CA THR A 434 -6.58 1.24 10.05
C THR A 434 -7.04 -0.19 9.76
N GLN A 435 -6.71 -0.67 8.56
CA GLN A 435 -6.95 -2.05 8.13
C GLN A 435 -5.85 -2.54 7.18
N HIS A 436 -5.27 -3.70 7.47
CA HIS A 436 -4.39 -4.40 6.52
C HIS A 436 -5.20 -5.26 5.56
N PHE A 437 -4.89 -5.16 4.27
CA PHE A 437 -5.40 -6.02 3.21
C PHE A 437 -4.22 -6.78 2.58
N PRO A 438 -4.22 -8.12 2.58
CA PRO A 438 -3.12 -8.91 2.03
C PRO A 438 -3.15 -8.93 0.48
N ALA A 439 -2.00 -9.17 -0.15
CA ALA A 439 -1.94 -9.40 -1.59
C ALA A 439 -2.54 -10.77 -1.96
N LEU A 440 -3.79 -10.80 -2.44
CA LEU A 440 -4.54 -12.04 -2.64
C LEU A 440 -3.90 -13.05 -3.62
N ASN A 441 -3.08 -12.59 -4.56
CA ASN A 441 -2.35 -13.46 -5.47
C ASN A 441 -0.94 -13.79 -4.92
N PRO A 442 -0.64 -15.06 -4.57
CA PRO A 442 0.68 -15.49 -4.11
C PRO A 442 1.70 -15.72 -5.24
N THR A 443 1.24 -15.83 -6.50
CA THR A 443 2.04 -16.13 -7.69
C THR A 443 1.78 -15.08 -8.77
N PRO A 444 2.24 -13.83 -8.58
CA PRO A 444 2.11 -12.81 -9.60
C PRO A 444 2.91 -13.21 -10.84
N VAL A 445 2.28 -13.10 -12.01
CA VAL A 445 2.92 -13.29 -13.31
C VAL A 445 3.70 -12.03 -13.69
N ASP A 446 3.09 -10.86 -13.49
CA ASP A 446 3.77 -9.58 -13.60
C ASP A 446 3.20 -8.58 -12.57
N VAL A 447 4.07 -7.88 -11.85
CA VAL A 447 3.67 -6.89 -10.83
C VAL A 447 3.51 -5.48 -11.40
N VAL A 448 3.88 -5.27 -12.67
CA VAL A 448 3.71 -3.96 -13.33
C VAL A 448 2.22 -3.63 -13.43
N GLY A 449 1.84 -2.40 -13.07
CA GLY A 449 0.44 -1.95 -13.07
C GLY A 449 -0.39 -2.40 -11.86
N ALA A 450 0.18 -3.10 -10.88
CA ALA A 450 -0.54 -3.51 -9.67
C ALA A 450 -1.07 -2.30 -8.86
N GLY A 451 -0.28 -1.23 -8.77
CA GLY A 451 -0.68 0.02 -8.13
C GLY A 451 -1.77 0.76 -8.90
N ASP A 452 -1.64 0.84 -10.23
CA ASP A 452 -2.59 1.51 -11.11
C ASP A 452 -3.98 0.86 -11.08
N SER A 453 -4.00 -0.48 -11.11
CA SER A 453 -5.22 -1.28 -11.01
C SER A 453 -5.86 -1.20 -9.61
N LEU A 454 -5.07 -1.20 -8.53
CA LEU A 454 -5.53 -0.93 -7.17
C LEU A 454 -6.22 0.43 -7.06
N LEU A 455 -5.54 1.49 -7.49
CA LEU A 455 -6.03 2.87 -7.47
C LEU A 455 -7.34 3.02 -8.25
N THR A 456 -7.41 2.37 -9.42
CA THR A 456 -8.59 2.43 -10.27
C THR A 456 -9.79 1.71 -9.65
N GLY A 457 -9.58 0.49 -9.14
CA GLY A 457 -10.62 -0.26 -8.43
C GLY A 457 -11.15 0.49 -7.21
N LEU A 458 -10.26 1.15 -6.45
CA LEU A 458 -10.60 2.02 -5.33
C LEU A 458 -11.46 3.21 -5.78
N ALA A 459 -11.05 3.93 -6.82
CA ALA A 459 -11.74 5.14 -7.27
C ALA A 459 -13.16 4.83 -7.80
N VAL A 460 -13.28 3.86 -8.72
CA VAL A 460 -14.57 3.50 -9.33
C VAL A 460 -15.57 2.98 -8.29
N SER A 461 -15.12 2.14 -7.36
CA SER A 461 -15.98 1.64 -6.29
C SER A 461 -16.39 2.73 -5.29
N SER A 462 -15.48 3.62 -4.92
CA SER A 462 -15.78 4.76 -4.04
C SER A 462 -16.81 5.72 -4.63
N CYS A 463 -16.81 5.91 -5.95
CA CYS A 463 -17.81 6.71 -6.65
C CYS A 463 -19.14 5.97 -6.86
N SER A 464 -19.14 4.64 -6.70
CA SER A 464 -20.36 3.81 -6.71
C SER A 464 -21.04 3.71 -5.34
N GLY A 465 -20.59 4.48 -4.34
CA GLY A 465 -21.14 4.52 -2.99
C GLY A 465 -20.48 3.58 -1.97
N ALA A 466 -19.34 2.97 -2.31
CA ALA A 466 -18.53 2.21 -1.34
C ALA A 466 -17.83 3.15 -0.36
N THR A 467 -17.74 2.72 0.90
CA THR A 467 -16.83 3.35 1.89
C THR A 467 -15.37 3.10 1.52
N LEU A 468 -14.43 3.85 2.11
CA LEU A 468 -13.00 3.68 1.81
C LEU A 468 -12.51 2.24 2.06
N MET A 469 -13.00 1.57 3.11
CA MET A 469 -12.60 0.19 3.43
C MET A 469 -13.21 -0.83 2.46
N GLU A 470 -14.44 -0.62 2.00
CA GLU A 470 -15.08 -1.46 0.97
C GLU A 470 -14.41 -1.28 -0.39
N ALA A 471 -14.10 -0.03 -0.74
CA ALA A 471 -13.36 0.30 -1.95
C ALA A 471 -11.93 -0.27 -1.89
N SER A 472 -11.29 -0.24 -0.72
CA SER A 472 -9.98 -0.88 -0.50
C SER A 472 -10.04 -2.37 -0.78
N ALA A 473 -11.08 -3.06 -0.30
CA ALA A 473 -11.26 -4.49 -0.56
C ALA A 473 -11.44 -4.80 -2.07
N ILE A 474 -12.23 -3.99 -2.79
CA ILE A 474 -12.38 -4.13 -4.24
C ILE A 474 -11.06 -3.85 -4.95
N GLY A 475 -10.34 -2.80 -4.56
CA GLY A 475 -9.03 -2.48 -5.09
C GLY A 475 -8.02 -3.62 -4.92
N ALA A 476 -8.02 -4.29 -3.75
CA ALA A 476 -7.17 -5.46 -3.52
C ALA A 476 -7.47 -6.62 -4.47
N ILE A 477 -8.76 -6.86 -4.77
CA ILE A 477 -9.20 -7.87 -5.73
C ILE A 477 -8.78 -7.50 -7.15
N VAL A 478 -9.00 -6.25 -7.57
CA VAL A 478 -8.63 -5.76 -8.90
C VAL A 478 -7.12 -5.88 -9.12
N ALA A 479 -6.31 -5.48 -8.13
CA ALA A 479 -4.85 -5.65 -8.18
C ALA A 479 -4.44 -7.12 -8.27
N SER A 480 -5.10 -8.00 -7.52
CA SER A 480 -4.84 -9.46 -7.56
C SER A 480 -5.10 -10.06 -8.94
N ILE A 481 -6.18 -9.65 -9.61
CA ILE A 481 -6.48 -10.09 -10.97
C ILE A 481 -5.43 -9.52 -11.95
N ALA A 482 -5.10 -8.23 -11.83
CA ALA A 482 -4.15 -7.56 -12.72
C ALA A 482 -2.78 -8.25 -12.72
N VAL A 483 -2.24 -8.57 -11.54
CA VAL A 483 -0.92 -9.21 -11.44
C VAL A 483 -0.88 -10.67 -11.92
N SER A 484 -2.04 -11.25 -12.24
CA SER A 484 -2.13 -12.59 -12.82
C SER A 484 -1.87 -12.60 -14.33
N LYS A 485 -1.66 -11.44 -14.95
CA LYS A 485 -1.49 -11.25 -16.39
C LYS A 485 -0.08 -10.74 -16.72
N ILE A 486 0.39 -11.00 -17.93
CA ILE A 486 1.64 -10.42 -18.44
C ILE A 486 1.36 -9.02 -18.98
N GLY A 487 2.16 -8.04 -18.55
CA GLY A 487 2.07 -6.66 -19.00
C GLY A 487 0.82 -5.93 -18.51
N ASN A 488 0.57 -4.74 -19.07
CA ASN A 488 -0.49 -3.84 -18.65
C ASN A 488 -1.84 -4.19 -19.31
N ILE A 489 -2.39 -5.36 -19.01
CA ILE A 489 -3.70 -5.77 -19.51
C ILE A 489 -4.79 -5.33 -18.52
N PRO A 490 -5.78 -4.52 -18.95
CA PRO A 490 -6.80 -4.03 -18.04
C PRO A 490 -7.66 -5.16 -17.47
N VAL A 491 -8.16 -4.95 -16.25
CA VAL A 491 -9.10 -5.86 -15.57
C VAL A 491 -10.52 -5.49 -15.97
N SER A 492 -11.24 -6.46 -16.53
CA SER A 492 -12.63 -6.27 -16.92
C SER A 492 -13.60 -6.43 -15.76
N ILE A 493 -14.78 -5.82 -15.89
CA ILE A 493 -15.87 -5.99 -14.92
C ILE A 493 -16.27 -7.46 -14.76
N SER A 494 -16.23 -8.24 -15.83
CA SER A 494 -16.58 -9.66 -15.81
C SER A 494 -15.59 -10.48 -14.97
N GLU A 495 -14.30 -10.18 -15.05
CA GLU A 495 -13.26 -10.83 -14.26
C GLU A 495 -13.42 -10.47 -12.77
N LEU A 496 -13.68 -9.21 -12.46
CA LEU A 496 -13.96 -8.77 -11.09
C LEU A 496 -15.17 -9.50 -10.50
N GLN A 497 -16.28 -9.56 -11.25
CA GLN A 497 -17.51 -10.23 -10.82
C GLN A 497 -17.33 -11.74 -10.63
N ASN A 498 -16.60 -12.40 -11.52
CA ASN A 498 -16.27 -13.83 -11.39
C ASN A 498 -15.39 -14.09 -10.17
N TYR A 499 -14.39 -13.25 -9.92
CA TYR A 499 -13.54 -13.38 -8.75
C TYR A 499 -14.35 -13.19 -7.46
N LEU A 500 -15.21 -12.17 -7.39
CA LEU A 500 -16.10 -11.94 -6.24
C LEU A 500 -17.02 -13.13 -5.97
N ARG A 501 -17.63 -13.74 -7.00
CA ARG A 501 -18.43 -14.96 -6.85
C ARG A 501 -17.63 -16.12 -6.27
N SER A 502 -16.39 -16.31 -6.75
CA SER A 502 -15.51 -17.39 -6.25
C SER A 502 -15.13 -17.24 -4.78
N LEU A 503 -15.15 -16.00 -4.24
CA LEU A 503 -14.97 -15.75 -2.82
C LEU A 503 -16.27 -16.02 -2.05
N GLN A 504 -17.43 -15.64 -2.60
CA GLN A 504 -18.72 -15.83 -1.94
C GLN A 504 -19.04 -17.31 -1.68
N ASP A 505 -18.75 -18.19 -2.64
CA ASP A 505 -18.98 -19.63 -2.51
C ASP A 505 -18.21 -20.27 -1.36
N ARG A 506 -17.16 -19.61 -0.85
CA ARG A 506 -16.29 -20.08 0.24
C ARG A 506 -16.43 -19.27 1.53
N GLU A 507 -17.33 -18.29 1.59
CA GLU A 507 -17.63 -17.54 2.83
C GLU A 507 -18.47 -18.40 3.81
N HIS A 508 -19.01 -19.53 3.34
CA HIS A 508 -19.85 -20.46 4.08
C HIS A 508 -19.18 -21.79 4.47
N ASP A 509 -17.92 -21.99 4.09
CA ASP A 509 -17.05 -23.10 4.51
C ASP A 509 -16.10 -22.65 5.63
#